data_AF-A0A3D9UI99-F1
#
_entry.id   AF-A0A3D9UI99-F1
#
_cell.length_a   1.000
_cell.length_b   1.000
_cell.length_c   1.000
_cell.angle_alpha   90.00
_cell.angle_beta   90.00
_cell.angle_gamma   90.00
#
_symmetry.space_group_name_H-M   'P 1'
#
loop_
_entity.id
_entity.type
_entity.pdbx_description
1 polymer ?
#
loop_
_entity_poly.entity_id
_entity_poly.type
_entity_poly.pdbx_seq_one_letter_code
_entity_poly.pdbx_strand_id
1 'polypeptide(L)'
;MGSVVWKVIAAVAGVAATKVASKATTAGWQAATGNPAPVGKHDPNYNAKQIAVFTLVSAAVAQGLRALAERKAADYYTKSAGHPPQVVAKEREKAVAKAAKA
;
A
#
# COMPACT_ATOMS: atom_id res chain seq x y z
N MET A 1 25.82 -17.66 -0.75
CA MET A 1 25.86 -16.62 0.32
C MET A 1 25.03 -15.37 0.01
N GLY A 2 24.62 -15.09 -1.23
CA GLY A 2 23.83 -13.89 -1.57
C GLY A 2 22.39 -13.84 -1.02
N SER A 3 21.72 -14.99 -0.83
CA SER A 3 20.33 -15.03 -0.36
C SER A 3 20.17 -14.59 1.11
N VAL A 4 21.15 -14.89 1.97
CA VAL A 4 21.12 -14.48 3.39
C VAL A 4 21.38 -12.98 3.52
N VAL A 5 22.39 -12.46 2.80
CA VAL A 5 22.69 -11.01 2.77
C VAL A 5 21.49 -10.22 2.25
N TRP A 6 20.86 -10.68 1.17
CA TRP A 6 19.65 -10.07 0.64
C TRP A 6 18.50 -10.09 1.65
N LYS A 7 18.27 -11.21 2.32
CA LYS A 7 17.24 -11.33 3.37
C LYS A 7 17.48 -10.38 4.54
N VAL A 8 18.72 -10.21 4.98
CA VAL A 8 19.07 -9.29 6.07
C VAL A 8 18.81 -7.85 5.65
N ILE A 9 19.25 -7.45 4.45
CA ILE A 9 19.00 -6.11 3.92
C ILE A 9 17.49 -5.86 3.77
N ALA A 10 16.74 -6.82 3.20
CA ALA A 10 15.30 -6.70 3.04
C ALA A 10 14.57 -6.62 4.38
N ALA A 11 15.01 -7.36 5.40
CA ALA A 11 14.46 -7.30 6.73
C ALA A 11 14.71 -5.91 7.37
N VAL A 12 15.95 -5.41 7.30
CA VAL A 12 16.30 -4.10 7.84
C VAL A 12 15.56 -2.98 7.11
N ALA A 13 15.48 -3.06 5.78
CA ALA A 13 14.72 -2.12 4.95
C ALA A 13 13.22 -2.17 5.28
N GLY A 14 12.66 -3.35 5.51
CA GLY A 14 11.27 -3.51 5.93
C GLY A 14 10.99 -2.87 7.29
N VAL A 15 11.89 -3.04 8.26
CA VAL A 15 11.77 -2.40 9.58
C VAL A 15 11.87 -0.88 9.46
N ALA A 16 12.83 -0.38 8.68
CA ALA A 16 13.00 1.06 8.45
C ALA A 16 11.76 1.66 7.76
N ALA A 17 11.26 1.01 6.71
CA ALA A 17 10.06 1.42 5.98
C ALA A 17 8.84 1.44 6.90
N THR A 18 8.68 0.43 7.76
CA THR A 18 7.59 0.40 8.75
C THR A 18 7.66 1.59 9.70
N LYS A 19 8.85 1.94 10.21
CA LYS A 19 9.00 3.10 11.10
C LYS A 19 8.64 4.42 10.42
N VAL A 20 9.08 4.61 9.17
CA VAL A 20 8.77 5.81 8.39
C VAL A 20 7.27 5.88 8.09
N ALA A 21 6.67 4.76 7.69
CA ALA A 21 5.23 4.67 7.41
C ALA A 21 4.39 5.00 8.65
N SER A 22 4.75 4.45 9.82
CA SER A 22 4.07 4.76 11.08
C SER A 22 4.16 6.26 11.39
N LYS A 23 5.35 6.88 11.29
CA LYS A 23 5.51 8.32 11.54
C LYS A 23 4.71 9.19 10.57
N ALA A 24 4.76 8.88 9.27
CA ALA A 24 4.02 9.62 8.26
C ALA A 24 2.51 9.53 8.49
N THR A 25 2.02 8.35 8.88
CA THR A 25 0.61 8.13 9.21
C THR A 25 0.19 8.93 10.45
N THR A 26 0.99 8.88 11.52
CA THR A 26 0.70 9.63 12.75
C THR A 26 0.69 11.14 12.51
N ALA A 27 1.71 11.65 11.81
CA ALA A 27 1.83 13.06 11.48
C ALA A 27 0.70 13.53 10.55
N GLY A 28 0.35 12.73 9.53
CA GLY A 28 -0.74 13.05 8.61
C GLY A 28 -2.09 13.12 9.32
N TRP A 29 -2.35 12.21 10.27
CA TRP A 29 -3.57 12.25 11.06
C TRP A 29 -3.62 13.45 12.01
N GLN A 30 -2.53 13.74 12.71
CA GLN A 30 -2.46 14.89 13.60
C GLN A 30 -2.60 16.22 12.84
N ALA A 31 -2.01 16.32 11.65
CA ALA A 31 -2.17 17.49 10.80
C ALA A 31 -3.62 17.67 10.31
N ALA A 32 -4.32 16.57 10.00
CA ALA A 32 -5.70 16.63 9.50
C ALA A 32 -6.76 16.84 10.59
N THR A 33 -6.55 16.27 11.78
CA THR A 33 -7.57 16.22 12.85
C THR A 33 -7.22 17.05 14.08
N GLY A 34 -5.98 17.54 14.20
CA GLY A 34 -5.46 18.22 15.38
C GLY A 34 -5.19 17.28 16.57
N ASN A 35 -5.60 16.02 16.50
CA ASN A 35 -5.51 15.04 17.58
C ASN A 35 -4.44 13.97 17.28
N PRO A 36 -3.80 13.39 18.33
CA PRO A 36 -2.81 12.32 18.14
C PRO A 36 -3.45 11.12 17.43
N ALA A 37 -2.72 10.47 16.52
CA ALA A 37 -3.26 9.32 15.78
C ALA A 37 -3.68 8.18 16.73
N PRO A 38 -4.80 7.48 16.45
CA PRO A 38 -5.28 6.39 17.29
C PRO A 38 -4.19 5.33 17.45
N VAL A 39 -3.65 5.18 18.66
CA VAL A 39 -2.59 4.22 18.96
C VAL A 39 -3.22 2.89 19.35
N GLY A 40 -3.62 2.15 18.32
CA GLY A 40 -4.02 0.75 18.45
C GLY A 40 -5.47 0.52 18.86
N LYS A 41 -5.95 -0.70 18.59
CA LYS A 41 -7.34 -1.15 18.74
C LYS A 41 -7.89 -1.12 20.19
N HIS A 42 -7.06 -0.76 21.16
CA HIS A 42 -7.36 -0.82 22.61
C HIS A 42 -7.31 0.55 23.29
N ASP A 43 -7.23 1.66 22.54
CA ASP A 43 -7.25 2.99 23.15
C ASP A 43 -8.70 3.37 23.53
N PRO A 44 -9.06 3.43 24.83
CA PRO A 44 -10.42 3.70 25.29
C PRO A 44 -10.87 5.14 25.01
N ASN A 45 -9.96 6.02 24.58
CA ASN A 45 -10.27 7.42 24.27
C ASN A 45 -10.87 7.61 22.87
N TYR A 46 -10.86 6.57 22.02
CA TYR A 46 -11.40 6.63 20.65
C TYR A 46 -12.65 5.77 20.50
N ASN A 47 -13.72 6.39 20.01
CA ASN A 47 -14.99 5.69 19.79
C ASN A 47 -14.86 4.74 18.58
N ALA A 48 -15.52 3.57 18.60
CA ALA A 48 -15.37 2.55 17.55
C ALA A 48 -15.63 3.07 16.12
N LYS A 49 -16.54 4.06 15.98
CA LYS A 49 -16.79 4.74 14.70
C LYS A 49 -15.58 5.51 14.18
N GLN A 50 -14.84 6.20 15.04
CA GLN A 50 -13.67 6.99 14.63
C GLN A 50 -12.54 6.07 14.15
N ILE A 51 -12.35 4.93 14.83
CA ILE A 51 -11.38 3.90 14.41
C ILE A 51 -11.78 3.31 13.05
N ALA A 52 -13.07 3.01 12.85
CA ALA A 52 -13.58 2.48 11.59
C ALA A 52 -13.39 3.47 10.43
N VAL A 53 -13.73 4.74 10.63
CA VAL A 53 -13.54 5.80 9.63
C VAL A 53 -12.07 6.01 9.30
N PHE A 54 -11.20 6.09 10.32
CA PHE A 54 -9.76 6.20 10.10
C PHE A 54 -9.23 5.02 9.28
N THR A 55 -9.58 3.80 9.67
CA THR A 55 -9.12 2.59 9.00
C THR A 55 -9.59 2.53 7.55
N LEU A 56 -10.85 2.88 7.27
CA LEU A 56 -11.38 2.90 5.92
C LEU A 56 -10.68 3.95 5.04
N VAL A 57 -10.50 5.17 5.55
CA VAL A 57 -9.82 6.24 4.82
C VAL A 57 -8.36 5.88 4.59
N SER A 58 -7.65 5.42 5.62
CA SER A 58 -6.25 5.00 5.49
C SER A 58 -6.08 3.82 4.53
N ALA A 59 -6.98 2.84 4.56
CA ALA A 59 -6.96 1.72 3.63
C ALA A 59 -7.20 2.18 2.19
N ALA A 60 -8.19 3.07 1.97
CA ALA A 60 -8.47 3.63 0.66
C ALA A 60 -7.28 4.43 0.11
N VAL A 61 -6.64 5.26 0.95
CA VAL A 61 -5.45 6.02 0.56
C VAL A 61 -4.28 5.09 0.24
N ALA A 62 -4.01 4.09 1.07
CA ALA A 62 -2.92 3.14 0.84
C ALA A 62 -3.12 2.34 -0.45
N GLN A 63 -4.34 1.86 -0.72
CA GLN A 63 -4.68 1.15 -1.95
C GLN A 63 -4.60 2.09 -3.17
N GLY A 64 -5.07 3.33 -3.05
CA GLY A 64 -4.98 4.34 -4.10
C GLY A 64 -3.53 4.66 -4.47
N LEU A 65 -2.67 4.89 -3.48
CA LEU A 65 -1.24 5.11 -3.70
C LEU A 65 -0.58 3.90 -4.36
N ARG A 66 -0.92 2.68 -3.93
CA ARG A 66 -0.42 1.46 -4.56
C ARG A 66 -0.85 1.35 -6.01
N ALA A 67 -2.12 1.60 -6.33
CA ALA A 67 -2.62 1.59 -7.71
C ALA A 67 -1.92 2.64 -8.58
N LEU A 68 -1.67 3.85 -8.05
CA LEU A 68 -0.92 4.89 -8.75
C LEU A 68 0.54 4.51 -8.96
N ALA A 69 1.18 3.87 -7.98
CA ALA A 69 2.56 3.39 -8.09
C ALA A 69 2.68 2.25 -9.11
N GLU A 70 1.77 1.29 -9.08
CA GLU A 70 1.70 0.18 -10.04
C GLU A 70 1.44 0.70 -11.46
N ARG A 71 0.56 1.70 -11.61
CA ARG A 71 0.33 2.38 -12.89
C ARG A 71 1.58 3.11 -13.39
N LYS A 72 2.26 3.87 -12.52
CA LYS A 72 3.53 4.54 -12.85
C LYS A 72 4.61 3.54 -13.25
N ALA A 73 4.70 2.41 -12.56
CA ALA A 73 5.65 1.35 -12.88
C ALA A 73 5.31 0.71 -14.24
N ALA A 74 4.04 0.47 -14.52
CA ALA A 74 3.57 -0.04 -15.81
C ALA A 74 3.83 0.96 -16.95
N ASP A 75 3.58 2.26 -16.74
CA ASP A 75 3.88 3.32 -17.70
C ASP A 75 5.39 3.44 -17.94
N TYR A 76 6.20 3.38 -16.88
CA TYR A 76 7.66 3.41 -16.98
C TYR A 76 8.20 2.19 -17.75
N TYR A 77 7.70 0.99 -17.43
CA TYR A 77 8.08 -0.23 -18.14
C TYR A 77 7.61 -0.21 -19.59
N THR A 78 6.40 0.26 -19.87
CA THR A 78 5.87 0.38 -21.24
C THR A 78 6.68 1.40 -22.05
N LYS A 79 7.07 2.52 -21.44
CA LYS A 79 7.89 3.57 -22.07
C LYS A 79 9.33 3.11 -22.32
N SER A 80 9.87 2.22 -21.49
CA SER A 80 11.21 1.66 -21.66
C SER A 80 11.27 0.39 -22.50
N ALA A 81 10.23 -0.44 -22.49
CA ALA A 81 10.20 -1.75 -23.16
C ALA A 81 9.37 -1.77 -24.44
N GLY A 82 8.52 -0.76 -24.72
CA GLY A 82 7.68 -0.70 -25.92
C GLY A 82 6.40 -1.54 -25.87
N HIS A 83 6.21 -2.35 -24.82
CA HIS A 83 5.04 -3.21 -24.63
C HIS A 83 4.70 -3.30 -23.14
N PRO A 84 3.40 -3.43 -22.77
CA PRO A 84 3.01 -3.55 -21.37
C PRO A 84 3.57 -4.84 -20.74
N PRO A 85 3.81 -4.87 -19.41
CA PRO A 85 4.32 -6.04 -18.73
C PRO A 85 3.40 -7.25 -18.93
N GLN A 86 3.97 -8.40 -19.32
CA GLN A 86 3.20 -9.59 -19.71
C GLN A 86 2.29 -10.15 -18.60
N VAL A 87 2.64 -9.88 -17.34
CA VAL A 87 1.81 -10.17 -16.16
C VAL A 87 0.48 -9.41 -16.23
N VAL A 88 0.49 -8.12 -16.56
CA VAL A 88 -0.73 -7.30 -16.65
C VAL A 88 -1.62 -7.76 -17.82
N ALA A 89 -1.00 -8.12 -18.95
CA ALA A 89 -1.73 -8.63 -20.12
C ALA A 89 -2.42 -9.98 -19.82
N LYS A 90 -1.70 -10.93 -19.21
CA LYS A 90 -2.27 -12.25 -18.81
C LYS A 90 -3.33 -12.14 -17.73
N GLU A 91 -3.17 -11.24 -16.76
CA GLU A 91 -4.19 -11.03 -15.72
C GLU A 91 -5.48 -10.44 -16.31
N ARG A 92 -5.35 -9.51 -17.27
CA ARG A 92 -6.50 -8.96 -18.00
C ARG A 92 -7.23 -10.05 -18.79
N GLU A 93 -6.49 -10.89 -19.50
CA GLU A 93 -7.06 -12.00 -20.29
C GLU A 93 -7.82 -13.00 -19.41
N LYS A 94 -7.25 -13.37 -18.26
CA LYS A 94 -7.90 -14.23 -17.26
C LYS A 94 -9.15 -13.58 -16.65
N ALA A 95 -9.11 -12.29 -16.36
CA ALA A 95 -10.27 -11.56 -15.83
C ALA A 95 -11.43 -11.54 -16.82
N VAL A 96 -11.14 -11.31 -18.11
CA VAL A 96 -12.13 -11.35 -19.20
C VAL A 96 -12.70 -12.77 -19.38
N ALA A 97 -11.85 -13.79 -19.38
CA ALA A 97 -12.29 -15.19 -19.50
C ALA A 97 -13.16 -15.65 -18.30
N LYS A 98 -12.93 -15.11 -17.10
CA LYS A 98 -13.74 -15.39 -15.91
C LYS A 98 -15.09 -14.67 -15.95
N ALA A 99 -15.11 -13.41 -16.40
CA ALA A 99 -16.34 -12.63 -16.57
C ALA A 99 -17.25 -13.21 -17.68
N ALA A 100 -16.67 -13.79 -18.73
CA ALA A 100 -17.42 -14.47 -19.79
C ALA A 100 -17.97 -15.86 -19.38
N LYS A 101 -17.54 -16.39 -18.23
CA LYS A 101 -17.99 -17.68 -17.67
C LYS A 101 -18.93 -17.53 -16.47
N ALA A 102 -19.17 -16.32 -16.00
CA ALA A 102 -20.11 -15.98 -14.93
C ALA A 102 -21.44 -15.53 -15.55
#